data_AF-A0A960SV80-F1
#
_entry.id   AF-A0A960SV80-F1
#
_cell.length_a   1.000
_cell.length_b   1.000
_cell.length_c   1.000
_cell.angle_alpha   90.00
_cell.angle_beta   90.00
_cell.angle_gamma   90.00
#
_symmetry.space_group_name_H-M   'P 1'
#
loop_
_entity.id
_entity.type
_entity.pdbx_description
1 polymer ?
#
loop_
_entity_poly.entity_id
_entity_poly.type
_entity_poly.pdbx_seq_one_letter_code
_entity_poly.pdbx_strand_id
1 'polypeptide(L)'
;PLMICDPEKADPELRDFFTLRRAHWPFVMENTQRAWHWEAAYPQPYGYTDNPSVPEQVNVSVAQNLRMSDGKVTNMSSGEARGRNFHDRARDTSPGAVNHGYNFAEQWQRAFELDPPFVMITGWNEWIAGRFQEWSRYRESDCYFPGGLFVDQYNQEYSRDCEPMRGGHTDNYYYQLASWVRRFKGVRPPPAPSGPTAIVIDGSFADWEDVRPEFRDTIGDVTHRDHPGYGGLHYRNTTGRNDFVIAKAAHDQDAVSFLVGTRAPITPRTDPHWMLLLIDCDQRADTGWLGYDFVVNLEVPDATTTTVKRWR
;
A
#
# COMPACT_ATOMS: atom_id res chain seq x y z
N PRO A 1 26.61 -10.11 3.82
CA PRO A 1 25.42 -9.21 3.87
C PRO A 1 25.51 -8.20 2.72
N LEU A 2 24.40 -7.67 2.21
CA LEU A 2 24.42 -6.68 1.12
C LEU A 2 24.37 -5.24 1.67
N MET A 3 25.11 -4.32 1.04
CA MET A 3 25.06 -2.89 1.36
C MET A 3 25.07 -2.05 0.08
N ILE A 4 24.29 -0.97 0.09
CA ILE A 4 24.38 0.06 -0.94
C ILE A 4 25.56 0.98 -0.60
N CYS A 5 26.67 0.77 -1.30
CA CYS A 5 27.88 1.57 -1.23
C CYS A 5 28.66 1.37 -2.52
N ASP A 6 29.29 2.42 -3.03
CA ASP A 6 30.12 2.33 -4.23
C ASP A 6 31.37 1.50 -3.92
N PRO A 7 31.56 0.32 -4.56
CA PRO A 7 32.69 -0.56 -4.26
C PRO A 7 34.04 0.13 -4.45
N GLU A 8 34.13 1.09 -5.39
CA GLU A 8 35.36 1.84 -5.66
C GLU A 8 35.71 2.79 -4.51
N LYS A 9 34.71 3.26 -3.76
CA LYS A 9 34.87 4.24 -2.66
C LYS A 9 34.84 3.61 -1.27
N ALA A 10 34.47 2.34 -1.16
CA ALA A 10 34.40 1.63 0.12
C ALA A 10 35.79 1.29 0.68
N ASP A 11 35.96 1.36 1.99
CA ASP A 11 37.18 0.89 2.66
C ASP A 11 37.38 -0.63 2.47
N PRO A 12 38.64 -1.14 2.50
CA PRO A 12 38.91 -2.57 2.31
C PRO A 12 38.10 -3.49 3.23
N GLU A 13 37.94 -3.12 4.51
CA GLU A 13 37.16 -3.89 5.48
C GLU A 13 35.69 -4.05 5.06
N LEU A 14 35.09 -3.02 4.46
CA LEU A 14 33.71 -3.07 3.97
C LEU A 14 33.60 -3.94 2.71
N ARG A 15 34.60 -3.89 1.83
CA ARG A 15 34.64 -4.76 0.63
C ARG A 15 34.78 -6.23 0.99
N ASP A 16 35.55 -6.52 2.04
CA ASP A 16 35.78 -7.89 2.51
C ASP A 16 34.55 -8.46 3.23
N PHE A 17 33.79 -7.62 3.95
CA PHE A 17 32.62 -8.08 4.73
C PHE A 17 31.30 -8.06 3.95
N PHE A 18 31.06 -7.05 3.09
CA PHE A 18 29.79 -6.83 2.42
C PHE A 18 29.83 -7.14 0.92
N THR A 19 28.72 -7.63 0.41
CA THR A 19 28.40 -7.57 -1.02
C THR A 19 27.94 -6.15 -1.35
N LEU A 20 28.74 -5.41 -2.09
CA LEU A 20 28.49 -3.99 -2.36
C LEU A 20 27.78 -3.75 -3.69
N ARG A 21 26.83 -2.81 -3.69
CA ARG A 21 26.18 -2.26 -4.89
C ARG A 21 26.18 -0.76 -4.83
N ARG A 22 26.57 -0.07 -5.90
CA ARG A 22 26.42 1.41 -5.94
C ARG A 22 24.96 1.78 -6.23
N ALA A 23 24.49 2.91 -5.71
CA ALA A 23 23.22 3.47 -6.14
C ALA A 23 23.37 4.05 -7.55
N HIS A 24 22.43 3.75 -8.45
CA HIS A 24 22.36 4.30 -9.79
C HIS A 24 21.13 5.20 -9.93
N TRP A 25 21.39 6.47 -10.27
CA TRP A 25 20.35 7.47 -10.51
C TRP A 25 19.88 7.43 -11.98
N PRO A 26 18.61 7.73 -12.29
CA PRO A 26 18.02 7.63 -13.62
C PRO A 26 18.48 8.67 -14.65
N PHE A 27 19.72 9.17 -14.54
CA PHE A 27 20.28 10.08 -15.55
C PHE A 27 20.53 9.38 -16.89
N VAL A 28 20.79 8.06 -16.85
CA VAL A 28 20.95 7.19 -18.01
C VAL A 28 20.12 5.92 -17.81
N MET A 29 19.29 5.61 -18.81
CA MET A 29 18.46 4.40 -18.85
C MET A 29 19.24 3.25 -19.48
N GLU A 30 19.96 2.51 -18.64
CA GLU A 30 20.82 1.39 -19.05
C GLU A 30 20.80 0.30 -17.98
N ASN A 31 21.02 -0.96 -18.37
CA ASN A 31 21.28 -2.01 -17.38
C ASN A 31 22.66 -1.81 -16.78
N THR A 32 22.79 -1.99 -15.48
CA THR A 32 24.01 -1.60 -14.76
C THR A 32 24.69 -2.77 -14.04
N GLN A 33 26.01 -2.88 -14.21
CA GLN A 33 26.79 -3.89 -13.50
C GLN A 33 27.05 -3.46 -12.06
N ARG A 34 26.67 -4.31 -11.09
CA ARG A 34 26.87 -4.13 -9.64
C ARG A 34 26.37 -2.77 -9.13
N ALA A 35 25.32 -2.25 -9.76
CA ALA A 35 24.64 -1.03 -9.35
C ALA A 35 23.13 -1.26 -9.35
N TRP A 36 22.44 -0.66 -8.38
CA TRP A 36 20.98 -0.80 -8.23
C TRP A 36 20.30 0.52 -8.51
N HIS A 37 19.20 0.45 -9.27
CA HIS A 37 18.45 1.62 -9.72
C HIS A 37 17.63 2.20 -8.57
N TRP A 38 17.77 3.50 -8.34
CA TRP A 38 16.93 4.25 -7.40
C TRP A 38 15.50 4.45 -7.91
N GLU A 39 15.38 4.75 -9.20
CA GLU A 39 14.14 4.97 -9.93
C GLU A 39 14.40 4.69 -11.41
N ALA A 40 13.41 4.23 -12.19
CA ALA A 40 13.55 4.15 -13.65
C ALA A 40 12.21 4.10 -14.40
N ALA A 41 12.11 4.80 -15.53
CA ALA A 41 10.93 4.83 -16.38
C ALA A 41 10.62 3.45 -16.99
N TYR A 42 9.33 3.09 -17.13
CA TYR A 42 8.93 1.87 -17.82
C TYR A 42 9.31 1.93 -19.32
N PRO A 43 9.79 0.82 -19.93
CA PRO A 43 10.21 -0.42 -19.26
C PRO A 43 11.52 -0.21 -18.48
N GLN A 44 11.55 -0.62 -17.20
CA GLN A 44 12.72 -0.37 -16.36
C GLN A 44 13.95 -1.17 -16.82
N PRO A 45 15.15 -0.55 -16.87
CA PRO A 45 16.41 -1.25 -16.80
C PRO A 45 16.59 -1.93 -15.43
N TYR A 46 17.53 -2.86 -15.36
CA TYR A 46 17.85 -3.60 -14.15
C TYR A 46 19.34 -3.57 -13.83
N GLY A 47 19.65 -3.70 -12.55
CA GLY A 47 20.98 -4.03 -12.08
C GLY A 47 21.28 -5.50 -12.30
N TYR A 48 22.53 -5.86 -12.61
CA TYR A 48 23.01 -7.23 -12.74
C TYR A 48 24.39 -7.40 -12.09
N THR A 49 24.85 -8.66 -11.97
CA THR A 49 26.17 -8.98 -11.42
C THR A 49 27.19 -9.25 -12.52
N ASP A 50 27.50 -10.51 -12.80
CA ASP A 50 28.52 -10.87 -13.79
C ASP A 50 27.90 -11.17 -15.16
N ASN A 51 26.67 -11.69 -15.18
CA ASN A 51 25.94 -11.96 -16.42
C ASN A 51 24.94 -10.81 -16.73
N PRO A 52 25.15 -10.03 -17.80
CA PRO A 52 24.26 -8.91 -18.17
C PRO A 52 22.86 -9.33 -18.59
N SER A 53 22.62 -10.62 -18.83
CA SER A 53 21.30 -11.18 -19.18
C SER A 53 20.51 -11.69 -17.97
N VAL A 54 21.07 -11.63 -16.75
CA VAL A 54 20.42 -12.09 -15.52
C VAL A 54 20.14 -10.88 -14.62
N PRO A 55 18.87 -10.44 -14.52
CA PRO A 55 18.47 -9.37 -13.62
C PRO A 55 18.74 -9.72 -12.16
N GLU A 56 19.34 -8.80 -11.42
CA GLU A 56 19.50 -8.89 -9.97
C GLU A 56 18.49 -7.99 -9.24
N GLN A 57 18.35 -6.74 -9.70
CA GLN A 57 17.44 -5.77 -9.06
C GLN A 57 16.72 -4.93 -10.11
N VAL A 58 15.44 -4.69 -9.85
CA VAL A 58 14.63 -3.70 -10.57
C VAL A 58 13.96 -2.76 -9.57
N ASN A 59 13.85 -1.47 -9.93
CA ASN A 59 13.06 -0.51 -9.16
C ASN A 59 11.59 -0.55 -9.61
N VAL A 60 10.69 -0.29 -8.68
CA VAL A 60 9.27 -0.05 -8.93
C VAL A 60 8.86 1.22 -8.18
N SER A 61 8.27 2.19 -8.87
CA SER A 61 7.77 3.43 -8.26
C SER A 61 6.29 3.67 -8.55
N VAL A 62 5.56 4.31 -7.64
CA VAL A 62 4.15 4.67 -7.85
C VAL A 62 4.01 5.90 -8.73
N ALA A 63 4.91 6.87 -8.60
CA ALA A 63 5.10 8.02 -9.49
C ALA A 63 6.61 8.26 -9.62
N GLN A 64 7.05 9.06 -10.59
CA GLN A 64 8.48 9.22 -10.90
C GLN A 64 8.81 10.66 -11.25
N ASN A 65 9.97 11.14 -10.80
CA ASN A 65 10.49 12.45 -11.17
C ASN A 65 11.15 12.39 -12.57
N LEU A 66 10.50 11.68 -13.48
CA LEU A 66 10.92 11.37 -14.85
C LEU A 66 9.86 11.89 -15.82
N ARG A 67 10.27 12.49 -16.94
CA ARG A 67 9.34 13.06 -17.91
C ARG A 67 8.53 11.96 -18.59
N MET A 68 7.25 12.27 -18.83
CA MET A 68 6.37 11.43 -19.62
C MET A 68 6.91 11.17 -21.03
N SER A 69 7.48 12.20 -21.68
CA SER A 69 7.91 12.16 -23.08
C SER A 69 9.13 11.29 -23.36
N ASP A 70 10.16 11.35 -22.51
CA ASP A 70 11.45 10.70 -22.76
C ASP A 70 12.04 9.94 -21.57
N GLY A 71 11.36 9.92 -20.43
CA GLY A 71 11.80 9.21 -19.23
C GLY A 71 13.04 9.82 -18.55
N LYS A 72 13.51 11.00 -18.98
CA LYS A 72 14.63 11.68 -18.34
C LYS A 72 14.17 12.47 -17.13
N VAL A 73 15.10 12.72 -16.21
CA VAL A 73 14.86 13.47 -14.97
C VAL A 73 14.20 14.83 -15.23
N THR A 74 13.17 15.12 -14.44
CA THR A 74 12.48 16.41 -14.29
C THR A 74 12.14 16.63 -12.82
N ASN A 75 11.51 17.76 -12.49
CA ASN A 75 10.93 17.96 -11.17
C ASN A 75 9.45 17.52 -11.17
N MET A 76 8.98 16.94 -10.06
CA MET A 76 7.58 16.51 -9.88
C MET A 76 6.57 17.65 -10.02
N SER A 77 6.96 18.89 -9.75
CA SER A 77 6.14 20.10 -9.93
C SER A 77 6.09 20.64 -11.36
N SER A 78 6.76 20.02 -12.34
CA SER A 78 6.84 20.55 -13.71
C SER A 78 5.55 20.38 -14.51
N GLY A 79 4.68 19.46 -14.09
CA GLY A 79 3.53 19.00 -14.90
C GLY A 79 3.91 18.04 -16.03
N GLU A 80 5.21 17.77 -16.23
CA GLU A 80 5.71 16.83 -17.23
C GLU A 80 6.12 15.47 -16.63
N ALA A 81 6.11 15.34 -15.30
CA ALA A 81 6.51 14.14 -14.58
C ALA A 81 5.50 12.99 -14.76
N ARG A 82 5.94 11.74 -14.57
CA ARG A 82 5.07 10.56 -14.59
C ARG A 82 4.38 10.42 -13.23
N GLY A 83 3.12 10.80 -13.18
CA GLY A 83 2.27 10.67 -11.99
C GLY A 83 1.73 9.27 -11.79
N ARG A 84 0.97 9.07 -10.70
CA ARG A 84 0.36 7.76 -10.37
C ARG A 84 -0.62 7.22 -11.43
N ASN A 85 -1.19 8.13 -12.20
CA ASN A 85 -2.14 7.92 -13.30
C ASN A 85 -1.46 7.75 -14.68
N PHE A 86 -0.13 7.74 -14.75
CA PHE A 86 0.58 7.54 -16.01
C PHE A 86 0.61 6.05 -16.38
N HIS A 87 0.27 5.69 -17.62
CA HIS A 87 0.47 4.35 -18.18
C HIS A 87 0.35 4.41 -19.70
N ASP A 88 0.83 3.38 -20.41
CA ASP A 88 0.70 3.29 -21.87
C ASP A 88 1.24 4.55 -22.59
N ARG A 89 2.31 5.13 -22.03
CA ARG A 89 2.99 6.34 -22.51
C ARG A 89 2.15 7.62 -22.44
N ALA A 90 1.04 7.62 -21.71
CA ALA A 90 0.16 8.77 -21.56
C ALA A 90 -0.30 8.97 -20.10
N ARG A 91 -0.75 10.18 -19.79
CA ARG A 91 -1.41 10.48 -18.51
C ARG A 91 -2.91 10.22 -18.64
N ASP A 92 -3.48 9.37 -17.79
CA ASP A 92 -4.93 9.22 -17.72
C ASP A 92 -5.55 10.41 -16.97
N THR A 93 -6.44 11.13 -17.66
CA THR A 93 -7.15 12.30 -17.16
C THR A 93 -8.58 12.00 -16.72
N SER A 94 -8.99 10.73 -16.69
CA SER A 94 -10.31 10.33 -16.22
C SER A 94 -10.50 10.72 -14.74
N PRO A 95 -11.73 11.09 -14.32
CA PRO A 95 -12.00 11.43 -12.93
C PRO A 95 -11.61 10.29 -11.99
N GLY A 96 -10.73 10.56 -11.03
CA GLY A 96 -10.26 9.56 -10.07
C GLY A 96 -9.08 8.70 -10.54
N ALA A 97 -8.51 8.94 -11.74
CA ALA A 97 -7.36 8.20 -12.28
C ALA A 97 -6.19 8.06 -11.28
N VAL A 98 -5.96 9.10 -10.48
CA VAL A 98 -4.95 9.16 -9.41
C VAL A 98 -5.16 8.13 -8.28
N ASN A 99 -6.24 7.35 -8.29
CA ASN A 99 -6.52 6.32 -7.29
C ASN A 99 -6.28 4.89 -7.82
N HIS A 100 -6.10 4.71 -9.13
CA HIS A 100 -6.01 3.37 -9.74
C HIS A 100 -4.59 2.80 -9.77
N GLY A 101 -3.56 3.63 -9.60
CA GLY A 101 -2.17 3.19 -9.55
C GLY A 101 -1.65 2.54 -10.83
N TYR A 102 -2.07 3.05 -11.99
CA TYR A 102 -1.68 2.52 -13.29
C TYR A 102 -0.16 2.50 -13.48
N ASN A 103 0.55 3.56 -13.09
CA ASN A 103 2.02 3.60 -13.20
C ASN A 103 2.66 2.52 -12.34
N PHE A 104 2.12 2.28 -11.14
CA PHE A 104 2.62 1.26 -10.23
C PHE A 104 2.41 -0.14 -10.81
N ALA A 105 1.24 -0.40 -11.40
CA ALA A 105 0.93 -1.67 -12.04
C ALA A 105 1.85 -1.96 -13.24
N GLU A 106 2.09 -0.98 -14.11
CA GLU A 106 2.99 -1.12 -15.27
C GLU A 106 4.44 -1.43 -14.83
N GLN A 107 4.93 -0.73 -13.78
CA GLN A 107 6.23 -0.98 -13.18
C GLN A 107 6.34 -2.39 -12.57
N TRP A 108 5.29 -2.89 -11.92
CA TRP A 108 5.26 -4.24 -11.36
C TRP A 108 5.17 -5.32 -12.43
N GLN A 109 4.44 -5.11 -13.52
CA GLN A 109 4.39 -6.05 -14.65
C GLN A 109 5.80 -6.34 -15.16
N ARG A 110 6.62 -5.30 -15.33
CA ARG A 110 8.03 -5.47 -15.70
C ARG A 110 8.82 -6.27 -14.67
N ALA A 111 8.58 -6.06 -13.39
CA ALA A 111 9.25 -6.83 -12.33
C ALA A 111 8.92 -8.33 -12.42
N PHE A 112 7.68 -8.69 -12.74
CA PHE A 112 7.30 -10.09 -12.97
C PHE A 112 7.87 -10.68 -14.26
N GLU A 113 7.99 -9.88 -15.33
CA GLU A 113 8.64 -10.31 -16.57
C GLU A 113 10.13 -10.62 -16.37
N LEU A 114 10.82 -9.82 -15.54
CA LEU A 114 12.25 -9.95 -15.28
C LEU A 114 12.57 -11.03 -14.23
N ASP A 115 11.63 -11.33 -13.34
CA ASP A 115 11.77 -12.25 -12.20
C ASP A 115 13.09 -12.06 -11.42
N PRO A 116 13.45 -10.83 -10.99
CA PRO A 116 14.69 -10.59 -10.28
C PRO A 116 14.59 -11.07 -8.83
N PRO A 117 15.71 -11.41 -8.16
CA PRO A 117 15.70 -11.71 -6.74
C PRO A 117 15.39 -10.49 -5.84
N PHE A 118 15.59 -9.26 -6.34
CA PHE A 118 15.32 -8.02 -5.60
C PHE A 118 14.42 -7.06 -6.37
N VAL A 119 13.42 -6.52 -5.67
CA VAL A 119 12.64 -5.37 -6.10
C VAL A 119 12.82 -4.26 -5.07
N MET A 120 13.16 -3.06 -5.52
CA MET A 120 13.22 -1.87 -4.66
C MET A 120 12.01 -0.99 -4.94
N ILE A 121 11.21 -0.70 -3.91
CA ILE A 121 10.06 0.19 -4.03
C ILE A 121 10.47 1.60 -3.63
N THR A 122 10.25 2.57 -4.51
CA THR A 122 10.45 3.99 -4.22
C THR A 122 9.09 4.68 -4.23
N GLY A 123 8.49 5.00 -3.07
CA GLY A 123 8.94 4.76 -1.69
C GLY A 123 7.79 4.52 -0.71
N TRP A 124 8.08 4.43 0.59
CA TRP A 124 7.07 4.32 1.64
C TRP A 124 6.54 5.69 2.06
N ASN A 125 7.37 6.52 2.71
CA ASN A 125 7.02 7.87 3.15
C ASN A 125 8.22 8.81 3.34
N GLU A 126 8.58 9.55 2.31
CA GLU A 126 9.67 10.52 2.37
C GLU A 126 9.21 11.81 3.09
N TRP A 127 9.52 11.88 4.39
CA TRP A 127 9.07 12.95 5.30
C TRP A 127 9.58 14.36 4.98
N ILE A 128 10.57 14.51 4.08
CA ILE A 128 11.14 15.81 3.73
C ILE A 128 11.20 15.92 2.21
N ALA A 129 10.52 16.92 1.67
CA ALA A 129 10.61 17.33 0.29
C ALA A 129 11.15 18.76 0.20
N GLY A 130 12.25 18.95 -0.52
CA GLY A 130 12.86 20.27 -0.69
C GLY A 130 12.01 21.16 -1.59
N ARG A 131 11.69 22.38 -1.11
CA ARG A 131 11.19 23.48 -1.95
C ARG A 131 12.36 24.34 -2.40
N PHE A 132 12.54 24.49 -3.71
CA PHE A 132 13.64 25.26 -4.27
C PHE A 132 13.13 26.48 -5.03
N GLN A 133 14.00 27.48 -5.18
CA GLN A 133 13.77 28.59 -6.12
C GLN A 133 14.30 28.25 -7.52
N GLU A 134 15.45 27.58 -7.55
CA GLU A 134 16.09 27.05 -8.76
C GLU A 134 16.63 25.65 -8.47
N TRP A 135 16.48 24.73 -9.42
CA TRP A 135 17.09 23.40 -9.36
C TRP A 135 17.44 22.91 -10.76
N SER A 136 18.69 22.52 -10.98
CA SER A 136 19.22 22.21 -12.31
C SER A 136 18.96 23.38 -13.28
N ARG A 137 18.19 23.17 -14.35
CA ARG A 137 17.76 24.20 -15.31
C ARG A 137 16.37 24.79 -15.03
N TYR A 138 15.68 24.32 -14.00
CA TYR A 138 14.29 24.68 -13.69
C TYR A 138 14.22 25.80 -12.67
N ARG A 139 13.29 26.74 -12.86
CA ARG A 139 12.96 27.80 -11.89
C ARG A 139 11.55 27.60 -11.34
N GLU A 140 11.29 28.11 -10.14
CA GLU A 140 9.96 28.04 -9.53
C GLU A 140 8.88 28.74 -10.36
N SER A 141 9.25 29.68 -11.23
CA SER A 141 8.37 30.32 -12.21
C SER A 141 7.87 29.38 -13.31
N ASP A 142 8.60 28.30 -13.56
CA ASP A 142 8.35 27.36 -14.67
C ASP A 142 7.50 26.16 -14.22
N CYS A 143 7.15 26.10 -12.93
CA CYS A 143 6.40 25.00 -12.33
C CYS A 143 4.91 25.12 -12.63
N TYR A 144 4.21 23.98 -12.60
CA TYR A 144 2.77 23.89 -12.84
C TYR A 144 1.96 24.88 -11.99
N PHE A 145 2.39 25.08 -10.74
CA PHE A 145 2.02 26.24 -9.94
C PHE A 145 3.26 27.11 -9.66
N PRO A 146 3.30 28.38 -10.11
CA PRO A 146 4.44 29.26 -9.87
C PRO A 146 4.77 29.43 -8.38
N GLY A 147 6.06 29.39 -8.04
CA GLY A 147 6.54 29.56 -6.65
C GLY A 147 6.67 28.26 -5.84
N GLY A 148 6.51 27.09 -6.48
CA GLY A 148 6.58 25.79 -5.82
C GLY A 148 7.38 24.78 -6.62
N LEU A 149 8.70 24.96 -6.73
CA LEU A 149 9.57 23.93 -7.30
C LEU A 149 9.84 22.83 -6.28
N PHE A 150 9.24 21.67 -6.53
CA PHE A 150 9.45 20.43 -5.81
C PHE A 150 9.98 19.38 -6.77
N VAL A 151 11.23 18.96 -6.54
CA VAL A 151 11.85 17.86 -7.29
C VAL A 151 11.12 16.55 -7.01
N ASP A 152 10.67 16.39 -5.78
CA ASP A 152 10.14 15.17 -5.17
C ASP A 152 8.84 15.48 -4.40
N GLN A 153 7.99 14.45 -4.21
CA GLN A 153 6.79 14.47 -3.33
C GLN A 153 5.94 15.76 -3.41
N TYR A 154 5.51 16.14 -4.60
CA TYR A 154 4.87 17.43 -4.80
C TYR A 154 3.40 17.48 -4.36
N ASN A 155 2.59 16.55 -4.86
CA ASN A 155 1.17 16.47 -4.55
C ASN A 155 0.69 15.01 -4.62
N GLN A 156 -0.61 14.77 -4.45
CA GLN A 156 -1.18 13.42 -4.51
C GLN A 156 -0.79 12.66 -5.79
N GLU A 157 -0.80 13.32 -6.96
CA GLU A 157 -0.49 12.68 -8.24
C GLU A 157 1.03 12.51 -8.47
N TYR A 158 1.84 13.46 -8.01
CA TYR A 158 3.28 13.53 -8.23
C TYR A 158 4.04 13.32 -6.92
N SER A 159 3.70 12.21 -6.25
CA SER A 159 4.37 11.69 -5.06
C SER A 159 4.58 10.20 -5.26
N ARG A 160 5.80 9.73 -4.96
CA ARG A 160 6.19 8.33 -5.15
C ARG A 160 5.90 7.47 -3.93
N ASP A 161 5.34 8.06 -2.87
CA ASP A 161 5.09 7.40 -1.60
C ASP A 161 3.83 6.53 -1.59
N CYS A 162 3.93 5.35 -0.99
CA CYS A 162 2.82 4.40 -0.87
C CYS A 162 2.00 4.58 0.42
N GLU A 163 2.40 5.49 1.32
CA GLU A 163 1.72 5.65 2.60
C GLU A 163 0.25 6.08 2.46
N PRO A 164 -0.61 5.67 3.41
CA PRO A 164 -1.99 6.11 3.41
C PRO A 164 -2.14 7.62 3.63
N MET A 165 -3.08 8.24 2.92
CA MET A 165 -3.36 9.67 3.00
C MET A 165 -4.85 9.94 3.27
N ARG A 166 -5.15 10.52 4.44
CA ARG A 166 -6.50 11.01 4.74
C ARG A 166 -6.87 12.19 3.83
N GLY A 167 -8.01 12.11 3.16
CA GLY A 167 -8.49 13.16 2.25
C GLY A 167 -7.86 13.14 0.85
N GLY A 168 -6.96 12.19 0.58
CA GLY A 168 -6.40 11.92 -0.75
C GLY A 168 -6.73 10.50 -1.21
N HIS A 169 -5.70 9.70 -1.50
CA HIS A 169 -5.82 8.33 -2.00
C HIS A 169 -6.08 7.26 -0.95
N THR A 170 -6.53 7.64 0.25
CA THR A 170 -6.82 6.74 1.38
C THR A 170 -5.68 5.74 1.58
N ASP A 171 -5.92 4.45 1.39
CA ASP A 171 -5.04 3.30 1.55
C ASP A 171 -4.82 2.54 0.22
N ASN A 172 -5.22 3.14 -0.91
CA ASN A 172 -5.16 2.51 -2.24
C ASN A 172 -3.77 1.93 -2.54
N TYR A 173 -2.72 2.74 -2.34
CA TYR A 173 -1.34 2.36 -2.65
C TYR A 173 -0.72 1.41 -1.64
N TYR A 174 -1.15 1.47 -0.37
CA TYR A 174 -0.74 0.51 0.63
C TYR A 174 -1.28 -0.89 0.30
N TYR A 175 -2.56 -1.01 -0.06
CA TYR A 175 -3.13 -2.31 -0.45
C TYR A 175 -2.59 -2.83 -1.77
N GLN A 176 -2.34 -1.96 -2.75
CA GLN A 176 -1.63 -2.36 -3.97
C GLN A 176 -0.23 -2.88 -3.65
N LEU A 177 0.55 -2.16 -2.84
CA LEU A 177 1.89 -2.58 -2.41
C LEU A 177 1.83 -3.95 -1.71
N ALA A 178 0.93 -4.14 -0.76
CA ALA A 178 0.75 -5.41 -0.07
C ALA A 178 0.39 -6.54 -1.05
N SER A 179 -0.52 -6.30 -1.99
CA SER A 179 -0.93 -7.26 -3.02
C SER A 179 0.24 -7.67 -3.91
N TRP A 180 1.01 -6.70 -4.42
CA TRP A 180 2.15 -6.97 -5.28
C TRP A 180 3.28 -7.70 -4.56
N VAL A 181 3.61 -7.29 -3.33
CA VAL A 181 4.62 -7.98 -2.51
C VAL A 181 4.22 -9.43 -2.24
N ARG A 182 2.94 -9.69 -1.97
CA ARG A 182 2.42 -11.06 -1.77
C ARG A 182 2.50 -11.91 -3.05
N ARG A 183 2.27 -11.32 -4.21
CA ARG A 183 2.44 -12.00 -5.52
C ARG A 183 3.91 -12.29 -5.82
N PHE A 184 4.80 -11.35 -5.53
CA PHE A 184 6.24 -11.47 -5.78
C PHE A 184 6.94 -12.43 -4.82
N LYS A 185 6.72 -12.30 -3.51
CA LYS A 185 7.35 -13.17 -2.49
C LYS A 185 6.63 -14.50 -2.29
N GLY A 186 5.41 -14.60 -2.80
CA GLY A 186 4.48 -15.66 -2.41
C GLY A 186 3.92 -15.45 -1.01
N VAL A 187 2.89 -16.24 -0.70
CA VAL A 187 2.25 -16.27 0.63
C VAL A 187 1.96 -17.70 1.03
N ARG A 188 1.86 -17.93 2.34
CA ARG A 188 1.42 -19.24 2.84
C ARG A 188 -0.02 -19.51 2.37
N PRO A 189 -0.36 -20.77 2.03
CA PRO A 189 -1.74 -21.15 1.78
C PRO A 189 -2.65 -20.77 2.95
N PRO A 190 -3.88 -20.34 2.70
CA PRO A 190 -4.86 -20.13 3.75
C PRO A 190 -5.12 -21.45 4.52
N PRO A 191 -5.32 -21.39 5.84
CA PRO A 191 -5.72 -22.57 6.62
C PRO A 191 -7.09 -23.10 6.16
N ALA A 192 -7.26 -24.42 6.22
CA ALA A 192 -8.53 -25.07 5.87
C ALA A 192 -9.60 -24.80 6.94
N PRO A 193 -10.87 -24.62 6.54
CA PRO A 193 -11.98 -24.50 7.49
C PRO A 193 -12.28 -25.83 8.18
N SER A 194 -12.84 -25.79 9.40
CA SER A 194 -13.22 -26.97 10.20
C SER A 194 -14.43 -27.76 9.65
N GLY A 195 -15.04 -27.30 8.56
CA GLY A 195 -16.29 -27.84 8.01
C GLY A 195 -17.54 -27.27 8.69
N PRO A 196 -18.74 -27.79 8.34
CA PRO A 196 -20.00 -27.33 8.93
C PRO A 196 -20.01 -27.54 10.45
N THR A 197 -20.47 -26.56 11.21
CA THR A 197 -20.55 -26.59 12.67
C THR A 197 -21.78 -25.79 13.10
N ALA A 198 -22.71 -26.44 13.79
CA ALA A 198 -23.88 -25.78 14.35
C ALA A 198 -23.49 -24.98 15.59
N ILE A 199 -23.97 -23.75 15.68
CA ILE A 199 -23.71 -22.85 16.81
C ILE A 199 -25.02 -22.54 17.51
N VAL A 200 -25.10 -22.81 18.81
CA VAL A 200 -26.27 -22.47 19.62
C VAL A 200 -26.02 -21.13 20.33
N ILE A 201 -26.95 -20.18 20.18
CA ILE A 201 -26.88 -18.87 20.84
C ILE A 201 -27.52 -18.95 22.24
N ASP A 202 -26.86 -19.66 23.16
CA ASP A 202 -27.32 -19.87 24.55
C ASP A 202 -26.43 -19.17 25.60
N GLY A 203 -25.40 -18.44 25.14
CA GLY A 203 -24.41 -17.76 25.99
C GLY A 203 -23.18 -18.60 26.34
N SER A 204 -23.16 -19.89 25.99
CA SER A 204 -21.96 -20.72 25.99
C SER A 204 -21.14 -20.48 24.72
N PHE A 205 -19.81 -20.56 24.85
CA PHE A 205 -18.89 -20.47 23.72
C PHE A 205 -18.22 -21.80 23.36
N ALA A 206 -18.64 -22.91 24.01
CA ALA A 206 -18.03 -24.23 23.82
C ALA A 206 -18.07 -24.69 22.36
N ASP A 207 -19.16 -24.41 21.64
CA ASP A 207 -19.34 -24.77 20.23
C ASP A 207 -18.24 -24.18 19.30
N TRP A 208 -17.56 -23.12 19.74
CA TRP A 208 -16.54 -22.42 18.98
C TRP A 208 -15.11 -22.96 19.18
N GLU A 209 -14.90 -23.88 20.13
CA GLU A 209 -13.57 -24.37 20.51
C GLU A 209 -12.83 -25.00 19.31
N ASP A 210 -13.55 -25.77 18.50
CA ASP A 210 -13.00 -26.48 17.33
C ASP A 210 -13.21 -25.77 15.99
N VAL A 211 -13.91 -24.63 15.97
CA VAL A 211 -14.11 -23.84 14.76
C VAL A 211 -12.78 -23.27 14.26
N ARG A 212 -12.46 -23.51 13.00
CA ARG A 212 -11.24 -23.06 12.31
C ARG A 212 -11.57 -22.48 10.94
N PRO A 213 -10.72 -21.57 10.42
CA PRO A 213 -9.60 -20.95 11.11
C PRO A 213 -10.04 -19.90 12.13
N GLU A 214 -9.17 -19.66 13.11
CA GLU A 214 -9.26 -18.49 13.96
C GLU A 214 -8.45 -17.37 13.32
N PHE A 215 -9.13 -16.30 12.90
CA PHE A 215 -8.50 -15.10 12.40
C PHE A 215 -8.10 -14.24 13.59
N ARG A 216 -6.84 -13.78 13.62
CA ARG A 216 -6.30 -12.97 14.71
C ARG A 216 -5.92 -11.59 14.21
N ASP A 217 -6.20 -10.59 15.04
CA ASP A 217 -5.85 -9.20 14.77
C ASP A 217 -4.74 -8.70 15.70
N THR A 218 -4.13 -7.58 15.34
CA THR A 218 -3.02 -6.98 16.08
C THR A 218 -3.55 -6.29 17.33
N ILE A 219 -3.32 -6.92 18.48
CA ILE A 219 -3.74 -6.40 19.78
C ILE A 219 -3.16 -5.00 20.05
N GLY A 220 -4.03 -4.06 20.43
CA GLY A 220 -3.67 -2.70 20.83
C GLY A 220 -3.62 -1.68 19.68
N ASP A 221 -4.07 -2.05 18.49
CA ASP A 221 -4.13 -1.17 17.33
C ASP A 221 -5.18 -0.03 17.45
N VAL A 222 -6.06 -0.10 18.46
CA VAL A 222 -6.99 0.96 18.86
C VAL A 222 -6.33 2.16 19.57
N THR A 223 -5.02 2.16 19.72
CA THR A 223 -4.29 3.21 20.45
C THR A 223 -4.57 4.60 19.86
N HIS A 224 -4.98 5.53 20.72
CA HIS A 224 -5.19 6.93 20.34
C HIS A 224 -3.83 7.60 20.07
N ARG A 225 -3.78 8.41 19.01
CA ARG A 225 -2.58 9.14 18.59
C ARG A 225 -2.80 10.63 18.78
N ASP A 226 -1.81 11.32 19.33
CA ASP A 226 -1.85 12.77 19.55
C ASP A 226 -0.43 13.32 19.45
N HIS A 227 -0.05 13.81 18.26
CA HIS A 227 1.33 14.17 17.95
C HIS A 227 1.43 15.47 17.16
N PRO A 228 2.47 16.29 17.41
CA PRO A 228 2.76 17.44 16.58
C PRO A 228 3.13 17.00 15.16
N GLY A 229 2.64 17.75 14.18
CA GLY A 229 3.00 17.65 12.77
C GLY A 229 3.97 18.76 12.35
N TYR A 230 4.17 18.90 11.03
CA TYR A 230 5.00 19.95 10.47
C TYR A 230 4.30 21.31 10.47
N GLY A 231 5.06 22.41 10.61
CA GLY A 231 4.55 23.77 10.43
C GLY A 231 3.46 24.20 11.43
N GLY A 232 3.43 23.60 12.62
CA GLY A 232 2.41 23.88 13.65
C GLY A 232 1.12 23.07 13.50
N LEU A 233 1.06 22.13 12.53
CA LEU A 233 -0.01 21.13 12.47
C LEU A 233 0.04 20.24 13.71
N HIS A 234 -1.11 19.67 14.07
CA HIS A 234 -1.22 18.72 15.17
C HIS A 234 -2.18 17.61 14.77
N TYR A 235 -1.70 16.37 14.79
CA TYR A 235 -2.46 15.20 14.38
C TYR A 235 -3.03 14.50 15.60
N ARG A 236 -4.37 14.44 15.66
CA ARG A 236 -5.10 13.72 16.70
C ARG A 236 -6.03 12.67 16.08
N ASN A 237 -5.93 11.43 16.55
CA ASN A 237 -6.82 10.34 16.21
C ASN A 237 -7.26 9.62 17.49
N THR A 238 -8.56 9.70 17.79
CA THR A 238 -9.20 9.04 18.95
C THR A 238 -10.31 8.08 18.52
N THR A 239 -10.29 7.60 17.27
CA THR A 239 -11.38 6.76 16.73
C THR A 239 -11.27 5.28 17.14
N GLY A 240 -10.13 4.85 17.68
CA GLY A 240 -9.96 3.51 18.20
C GLY A 240 -10.85 3.26 19.43
N ARG A 241 -11.53 2.11 19.45
CA ARG A 241 -12.53 1.75 20.49
C ARG A 241 -12.46 0.29 20.91
N ASN A 242 -13.04 -0.62 20.12
CA ASN A 242 -13.12 -2.05 20.40
C ASN A 242 -11.94 -2.74 19.73
N ASP A 243 -10.97 -3.17 20.53
CA ASP A 243 -9.76 -3.91 20.11
C ASP A 243 -10.17 -5.35 19.80
N PHE A 244 -10.28 -5.69 18.51
CA PHE A 244 -10.62 -7.04 18.07
C PHE A 244 -9.40 -7.94 18.22
N VAL A 245 -9.61 -9.16 18.70
CA VAL A 245 -8.52 -10.10 18.96
C VAL A 245 -8.67 -11.36 18.12
N ILE A 246 -9.91 -11.86 18.03
CA ILE A 246 -10.23 -13.04 17.24
C ILE A 246 -11.53 -12.83 16.45
N ALA A 247 -11.58 -13.44 15.27
CA ALA A 247 -12.81 -13.67 14.54
C ALA A 247 -12.88 -15.14 14.10
N LYS A 248 -14.08 -15.74 14.17
CA LYS A 248 -14.40 -17.06 13.63
C LYS A 248 -15.72 -16.99 12.87
N ALA A 249 -15.84 -17.82 11.85
CA ALA A 249 -17.08 -18.02 11.11
C ALA A 249 -17.41 -19.51 11.07
N ALA A 250 -18.67 -19.84 11.28
CA ALA A 250 -19.20 -21.19 11.22
C ALA A 250 -20.50 -21.18 10.41
N HIS A 251 -20.86 -22.33 9.85
CA HIS A 251 -22.11 -22.48 9.13
C HIS A 251 -22.68 -23.88 9.33
N ASP A 252 -24.00 -23.99 9.25
CA ASP A 252 -24.70 -25.26 9.14
C ASP A 252 -25.71 -25.20 7.97
N GLN A 253 -26.79 -25.99 8.02
CA GLN A 253 -27.81 -26.00 6.97
C GLN A 253 -28.75 -24.79 7.03
N ASP A 254 -28.85 -24.14 8.19
CA ASP A 254 -29.86 -23.14 8.49
C ASP A 254 -29.26 -21.75 8.69
N ALA A 255 -28.01 -21.66 9.17
CA ALA A 255 -27.40 -20.41 9.59
C ALA A 255 -25.91 -20.29 9.22
N VAL A 256 -25.47 -19.03 9.10
CA VAL A 256 -24.06 -18.63 9.19
C VAL A 256 -23.90 -17.83 10.48
N SER A 257 -22.96 -18.24 11.30
CA SER A 257 -22.68 -17.65 12.61
C SER A 257 -21.29 -17.05 12.64
N PHE A 258 -21.14 -15.95 13.37
CA PHE A 258 -19.88 -15.23 13.53
C PHE A 258 -19.58 -15.02 15.02
N LEU A 259 -18.34 -15.27 15.39
CA LEU A 259 -17.79 -14.93 16.70
C LEU A 259 -16.75 -13.83 16.52
N VAL A 260 -16.89 -12.74 17.28
CA VAL A 260 -15.87 -11.70 17.37
C VAL A 260 -15.50 -11.54 18.84
N GLY A 261 -14.24 -11.78 19.17
CA GLY A 261 -13.69 -11.59 20.50
C GLY A 261 -12.96 -10.27 20.62
N THR A 262 -13.31 -9.48 21.63
CA THR A 262 -12.65 -8.19 21.93
C THR A 262 -11.74 -8.32 23.15
N ARG A 263 -10.69 -7.52 23.22
CA ARG A 263 -9.74 -7.53 24.36
C ARG A 263 -10.40 -7.05 25.66
N ALA A 264 -11.29 -6.07 25.56
CA ALA A 264 -11.99 -5.44 26.67
C ALA A 264 -13.51 -5.48 26.41
N PRO A 265 -14.35 -5.22 27.42
CA PRO A 265 -15.79 -5.09 27.23
C PRO A 265 -16.14 -4.11 26.12
N ILE A 266 -17.13 -4.47 25.31
CA ILE A 266 -17.51 -3.68 24.14
C ILE A 266 -18.11 -2.33 24.59
N THR A 267 -17.70 -1.23 23.93
CA THR A 267 -18.18 0.12 24.22
C THR A 267 -19.67 0.32 23.88
N PRO A 268 -20.35 1.41 24.29
CA PRO A 268 -21.75 1.64 23.89
C PRO A 268 -21.95 1.76 22.37
N ARG A 269 -23.06 1.21 21.87
CA ARG A 269 -23.45 1.19 20.43
C ARG A 269 -23.82 2.53 19.79
N THR A 270 -23.66 3.63 20.52
CA THR A 270 -24.18 4.96 20.14
C THR A 270 -23.32 5.68 19.11
N ASP A 271 -22.07 5.24 18.93
CA ASP A 271 -21.15 5.84 17.97
C ASP A 271 -21.49 5.39 16.54
N PRO A 272 -21.34 6.25 15.53
CA PRO A 272 -21.48 5.85 14.13
C PRO A 272 -20.55 4.69 13.75
N HIS A 273 -21.05 3.81 12.88
CA HIS A 273 -20.31 2.67 12.33
C HIS A 273 -19.70 1.75 13.41
N TRP A 274 -20.32 1.65 14.60
CA TRP A 274 -19.74 1.08 15.83
C TRP A 274 -19.01 -0.28 15.67
N MET A 275 -19.70 -1.29 15.14
CA MET A 275 -19.14 -2.60 14.84
C MET A 275 -19.85 -3.17 13.62
N LEU A 276 -19.32 -2.93 12.43
CA LEU A 276 -19.93 -3.39 11.19
C LEU A 276 -19.36 -4.77 10.82
N LEU A 277 -20.25 -5.68 10.41
CA LEU A 277 -19.87 -6.91 9.71
C LEU A 277 -20.30 -6.75 8.25
N LEU A 278 -19.32 -6.67 7.36
CA LEU A 278 -19.52 -6.65 5.92
C LEU A 278 -19.35 -8.07 5.37
N ILE A 279 -20.29 -8.52 4.54
CA ILE A 279 -20.33 -9.89 4.02
C ILE A 279 -20.41 -9.82 2.50
N ASP A 280 -19.40 -10.39 1.85
CA ASP A 280 -19.37 -10.73 0.43
C ASP A 280 -19.79 -12.20 0.32
N CYS A 281 -20.98 -12.46 -0.22
CA CYS A 281 -21.54 -13.82 -0.29
C CYS A 281 -21.44 -14.43 -1.68
N ASP A 282 -21.29 -13.61 -2.72
CA ASP A 282 -21.18 -14.07 -4.11
C ASP A 282 -19.73 -14.11 -4.61
N GLN A 283 -18.77 -13.61 -3.82
CA GLN A 283 -17.35 -13.50 -4.11
C GLN A 283 -17.06 -12.63 -5.34
N ARG A 284 -17.88 -11.60 -5.55
CA ARG A 284 -17.78 -10.70 -6.69
C ARG A 284 -17.51 -9.27 -6.26
N ALA A 285 -16.32 -8.80 -6.57
CA ALA A 285 -15.94 -7.42 -6.30
C ALA A 285 -16.74 -6.37 -7.10
N ASP A 286 -17.49 -6.77 -8.13
CA ASP A 286 -18.31 -5.88 -8.98
C ASP A 286 -19.78 -5.74 -8.53
N THR A 287 -20.19 -6.44 -7.46
CA THR A 287 -21.53 -6.36 -6.88
C THR A 287 -21.52 -5.64 -5.53
N GLY A 288 -22.71 -5.24 -5.07
CA GLY A 288 -22.89 -4.62 -3.76
C GLY A 288 -22.12 -3.30 -3.57
N TRP A 289 -21.79 -2.99 -2.32
CA TRP A 289 -20.97 -1.82 -1.98
C TRP A 289 -19.52 -2.27 -1.78
N LEU A 290 -18.63 -1.88 -2.70
CA LEU A 290 -17.22 -2.28 -2.70
C LEU A 290 -17.01 -3.81 -2.66
N GLY A 291 -17.90 -4.58 -3.30
CA GLY A 291 -17.86 -6.05 -3.31
C GLY A 291 -18.64 -6.72 -2.17
N TYR A 292 -19.13 -5.96 -1.18
CA TYR A 292 -19.91 -6.54 -0.09
C TYR A 292 -21.39 -6.50 -0.41
N ASP A 293 -22.08 -7.65 -0.27
CA ASP A 293 -23.52 -7.78 -0.49
C ASP A 293 -24.34 -7.30 0.70
N PHE A 294 -23.86 -7.59 1.92
CA PHE A 294 -24.58 -7.34 3.16
C PHE A 294 -23.74 -6.54 4.16
N VAL A 295 -24.43 -5.77 4.98
CA VAL A 295 -23.89 -5.13 6.17
C VAL A 295 -24.79 -5.40 7.36
N VAL A 296 -24.20 -5.91 8.44
CA VAL A 296 -24.86 -6.02 9.74
C VAL A 296 -24.48 -4.81 10.58
N ASN A 297 -25.41 -4.35 11.41
CA ASN A 297 -25.17 -3.33 12.44
C ASN A 297 -24.92 -1.92 11.91
N LEU A 298 -25.36 -1.62 10.67
CA LEU A 298 -25.34 -0.26 10.14
C LEU A 298 -26.31 0.65 10.92
N GLU A 299 -27.45 0.10 11.33
CA GLU A 299 -28.41 0.73 12.25
C GLU A 299 -28.72 -0.24 13.39
N VAL A 300 -28.72 0.27 14.63
CA VAL A 300 -28.89 -0.54 15.85
C VAL A 300 -30.05 0.02 16.68
N PRO A 301 -31.28 -0.49 16.52
CA PRO A 301 -32.47 0.06 17.16
C PRO A 301 -32.40 0.02 18.70
N ASP A 302 -31.98 -1.11 19.27
CA ASP A 302 -31.90 -1.30 20.72
C ASP A 302 -30.72 -2.22 21.13
N ALA A 303 -30.68 -2.62 22.40
CA ALA A 303 -29.57 -3.43 22.95
C ALA A 303 -29.60 -4.91 22.51
N THR A 304 -30.74 -5.38 22.01
CA THR A 304 -31.02 -6.77 21.66
C THR A 304 -31.35 -6.98 20.19
N THR A 305 -31.54 -5.91 19.43
CA THR A 305 -31.86 -5.95 18.01
C THR A 305 -30.87 -5.12 17.20
N THR A 306 -30.58 -5.62 15.99
CA THR A 306 -29.78 -4.93 15.00
C THR A 306 -30.35 -5.15 13.60
N THR A 307 -29.81 -4.44 12.62
CA THR A 307 -30.24 -4.56 11.22
C THR A 307 -29.25 -5.40 10.41
N VAL A 308 -29.79 -6.16 9.46
CA VAL A 308 -29.05 -6.73 8.33
C VAL A 308 -29.56 -6.01 7.08
N LYS A 309 -28.68 -5.28 6.41
CA LYS A 309 -29.00 -4.57 5.17
C LYS A 309 -28.30 -5.24 4.01
N ARG A 310 -28.96 -5.22 2.86
CA ARG A 310 -28.42 -5.70 1.59
C ARG A 310 -28.23 -4.53 0.64
N TRP A 311 -27.07 -4.45 0.01
CA TRP A 311 -26.84 -3.53 -1.09
C TRP A 311 -27.50 -4.08 -2.36
N ARG A 312 -28.26 -3.22 -3.03
CA ARG A 312 -29.03 -3.55 -4.24
C ARG A 312 -28.47 -2.83 -5.43
#